data_AF-A0A2V9IAH9-F1
#
_entry.id   AF-A0A2V9IAH9-F1
#
_cell.length_a   1.000
_cell.length_b   1.000
_cell.length_c   1.000
_cell.angle_alpha   90.00
_cell.angle_beta   90.00
_cell.angle_gamma   90.00
#
_symmetry.space_group_name_H-M   'P 1'
#
loop_
_entity.id
_entity.type
_entity.pdbx_description
1 polymer ?
#
loop_
_entity_poly.entity_id
_entity_poly.type
_entity_poly.pdbx_seq_one_letter_code
_entity_poly.pdbx_strand_id
1 'polypeptide(L)' 'MKFNHAPHIRAGVDCKTCHGDMTRQTVAVRAVDMNMGYCLDCHKQKKASVDCTTCHF' A
#
# COMPACT_ATOMS: atom_id res chain seq x y z
N MET A 1 -1.11 6.63 13.10
CA MET A 1 -1.32 5.69 11.97
C MET A 1 -1.96 6.41 10.79
N LYS A 2 -1.14 6.89 9.86
CA LYS A 2 -1.56 7.50 8.60
C LYS A 2 -0.88 6.75 7.46
N PHE A 3 -1.61 6.46 6.39
CA PHE A 3 -1.00 5.87 5.20
C PHE A 3 -0.21 6.94 4.43
N ASN A 4 1.05 6.63 4.09
CA ASN A 4 1.91 7.52 3.32
C ASN A 4 2.23 6.89 1.95
N HIS A 5 1.78 7.51 0.85
CA HIS A 5 2.01 7.01 -0.51
C HIS A 5 3.49 7.09 -0.94
N ALA A 6 4.22 8.11 -0.51
CA ALA A 6 5.55 8.41 -1.00
C ALA A 6 6.58 7.25 -0.88
N PRO A 7 6.69 6.53 0.26
CA PRO A 7 7.59 5.38 0.35
C PRO A 7 7.17 4.22 -0.56
N HIS A 8 5.88 3.97 -0.74
CA HIS A 8 5.37 2.88 -1.57
C HIS A 8 5.65 3.11 -3.06
N ILE A 9 5.44 4.33 -3.54
CA ILE A 9 5.78 4.72 -4.92
C ILE A 9 7.30 4.63 -5.14
N ARG A 10 8.11 5.11 -4.19
CA ARG A 10 9.58 5.02 -4.28
C ARG A 10 10.10 3.58 -4.28
N ALA A 11 9.39 2.66 -3.65
CA ALA A 11 9.68 1.23 -3.68
C ALA A 11 9.22 0.54 -4.99
N GLY A 12 8.61 1.28 -5.93
CA GLY A 12 8.16 0.76 -7.22
C GLY A 12 6.87 -0.05 -7.15
N VAL A 13 6.04 0.16 -6.12
CA VAL A 13 4.71 -0.47 -6.05
C VAL A 13 3.80 0.18 -7.10
N ASP A 14 3.23 -0.64 -7.99
CA ASP A 14 2.30 -0.21 -9.02
C ASP A 14 1.00 0.33 -8.39
N CYS A 15 0.48 1.44 -8.89
CA CYS A 15 -0.78 2.05 -8.45
C CYS A 15 -1.93 1.04 -8.43
N LYS A 16 -1.95 0.11 -9.39
CA LYS A 16 -3.02 -0.89 -9.51
C LYS A 16 -3.03 -1.92 -8.38
N THR A 17 -1.93 -2.07 -7.65
CA THR A 17 -1.85 -2.97 -6.50
C THR A 17 -2.87 -2.61 -5.42
N CYS A 18 -3.11 -1.31 -5.21
CA CYS A 18 -4.06 -0.81 -4.22
C CYS A 18 -5.35 -0.26 -4.84
N HIS A 19 -5.27 0.26 -6.07
CA HIS A 19 -6.37 0.99 -6.71
C HIS A 19 -7.09 0.24 -7.84
N GLY A 20 -6.56 -0.91 -8.26
CA GLY A 20 -7.08 -1.62 -9.43
C GLY A 20 -6.70 -0.93 -10.74
N ASP A 21 -7.42 -1.22 -11.82
CA ASP A 21 -7.06 -0.70 -13.14
C ASP A 21 -7.30 0.81 -13.26
N MET A 22 -6.22 1.56 -13.01
CA MET A 22 -6.19 3.02 -13.09
C MET A 22 -6.50 3.55 -14.50
N THR A 23 -6.32 2.75 -15.56
CA THR A 23 -6.65 3.20 -16.93
C THR A 23 -8.17 3.26 -17.17
N ARG A 24 -8.93 2.56 -16.34
CA ARG A 24 -10.40 2.48 -16.40
C ARG A 24 -11.08 3.34 -15.33
N GLN A 25 -10.31 4.14 -14.60
CA GLN A 25 -10.79 4.93 -13.48
C GLN A 25 -10.38 6.40 -13.65
N THR A 26 -11.32 7.31 -13.40
CA THR A 26 -11.05 8.76 -13.43
C THR A 26 -10.44 9.27 -12.13
N VAL A 27 -10.63 8.54 -11.04
CA VAL A 27 -10.07 8.83 -9.71
C VAL A 27 -9.56 7.54 -9.08
N ALA A 28 -8.49 7.63 -8.29
CA ALA A 28 -7.97 6.48 -7.55
C ALA A 28 -9.00 6.04 -6.50
N VAL A 29 -9.56 4.84 -6.67
CA VAL A 29 -10.46 4.23 -5.68
C VAL A 29 -9.72 3.14 -4.92
N ARG A 30 -10.11 2.88 -3.68
CA ARG A 30 -9.50 1.78 -2.91
C ARG A 30 -10.11 0.46 -3.38
N ALA A 31 -9.36 -0.34 -4.14
CA ALA A 31 -9.81 -1.64 -4.66
C ALA A 31 -9.54 -2.79 -3.69
N VAL A 32 -8.80 -2.53 -2.60
CA VAL A 32 -8.40 -3.52 -1.59
C VAL A 32 -8.83 -3.11 -0.19
N ASP A 33 -9.06 -4.09 0.68
CA ASP A 33 -9.27 -3.84 2.10
C ASP A 33 -7.95 -3.57 2.81
N MET A 34 -7.56 -2.30 2.80
CA MET A 34 -6.31 -1.77 3.36
C MET A 34 -6.36 -1.73 4.90
N ASN A 35 -6.43 -2.91 5.50
CA ASN A 35 -6.31 -3.13 6.94
C ASN A 35 -4.88 -3.57 7.29
N MET A 36 -4.59 -3.71 8.59
CA MET A 36 -3.27 -4.12 9.07
C MET A 36 -2.81 -5.46 8.47
N GLY A 37 -3.72 -6.42 8.29
CA GLY A 37 -3.41 -7.72 7.68
C GLY A 37 -2.91 -7.56 6.25
N TYR A 38 -3.63 -6.80 5.42
CA TYR A 38 -3.22 -6.51 4.04
C TYR A 38 -1.83 -5.84 3.99
N CYS A 39 -1.59 -4.84 4.84
CA CYS A 39 -0.30 -4.16 4.92
C CYS A 39 0.83 -5.13 5.30
N LEU A 40 0.64 -5.92 6.36
CA LEU A 40 1.65 -6.85 6.86
C LEU A 40 1.94 -7.97 5.84
N ASP A 41 0.92 -8.50 5.18
CA ASP A 41 1.11 -9.58 4.21
C ASP A 41 1.82 -9.09 2.96
N CYS A 42 1.47 -7.90 2.45
CA CYS A 42 2.21 -7.27 1.36
C CYS A 42 3.67 -6.98 1.75
N HIS A 43 3.89 -6.43 2.95
CA HIS A 43 5.25 -6.13 3.43
C HIS A 43 6.09 -7.40 3.59
N LYS A 44 5.54 -8.49 4.12
CA LYS A 44 6.23 -9.79 4.19
C LYS A 44 6.62 -10.30 2.81
N GLN A 45 5.71 -10.26 1.84
CA GLN A 45 5.97 -10.70 0.46
C GLN A 45 7.08 -9.88 -0.21
N LYS A 46 7.12 -8.57 0.06
CA LYS A 46 8.11 -7.64 -0.49
C LYS A 46 9.37 -7.49 0.38
N LYS A 47 9.46 -8.22 1.50
CA LYS A 47 10.54 -8.09 2.51
C LYS A 47 10.74 -6.64 2.98
N ALA A 48 9.65 -5.89 3.11
CA ALA A 48 9.62 -4.54 3.67
C ALA A 48 9.50 -4.57 5.21
N SER A 49 9.77 -3.43 5.86
CA SER A 49 9.67 -3.32 7.33
C SER A 49 8.25 -3.65 7.82
N VAL A 50 8.17 -4.53 8.82
CA VAL A 50 6.94 -4.85 9.56
C VAL A 50 6.99 -4.32 11.00
N ASP A 51 7.96 -3.46 11.28
CA ASP A 51 8.11 -2.88 12.61
C ASP A 51 6.93 -1.95 12.94
N CYS A 52 6.47 -2.01 14.18
CA CYS A 52 5.31 -1.25 14.67
C CYS A 52 5.48 0.25 14.42
N THR A 53 6.68 0.78 14.65
CA THR A 53 6.96 2.23 14.55
C THR A 53 7.04 2.72 13.12
N THR A 54 7.26 1.83 12.14
CA THR A 54 7.24 2.20 10.72
C THR A 54 5.83 2.66 10.29
N CYS A 55 4.79 2.13 10.94
CA CYS A 55 3.40 2.43 10.61
C CYS A 55 2.76 3.40 11.64
N HIS A 56 3.05 3.20 12.93
CA HIS A 56 2.47 3.95 14.04
C HIS A 56 3.34 5.15 14.46
N PHE A 57 3.51 6.08 13.54
CA PHE A 57 4.03 7.42 13.82
C PHE A 57 2.92 8.47 13.86
#